data_AF-A0A7C9DDY3-F1
#
_entry.id   AF-A0A7C9DDY3-F1
#
_cell.length_a   1.000
_cell.length_b   1.000
_cell.length_c   1.000
_cell.angle_alpha   90.00
_cell.angle_beta   90.00
_cell.angle_gamma   90.00
#
_symmetry.space_group_name_H-M   'P 1'
#
loop_
_entity.id
_entity.type
_entity.pdbx_description
1 polymer ?
#
loop_
_entity_poly.entity_id
_entity_poly.type
_entity_poly.pdbx_seq_one_letter_code
_entity_poly.pdbx_strand_id
1 'polypeptide(L)'
;MNKSLKKLLPHHKHDRKEPKIQPLAKLEDLAQASQDMQDMRDCYDSLLSAAAVATNSAYEFSESLREMGVCLLQKIEPNDDEETGKVMMMMGKVQFELQKLVDSYRAHICQTITVPSESLINEIHTLEEMKHQCDEKREFYEYMRTRYREKGRSKSGKEERFTSEQLQSAKDEFDEEATLFVFRLKSLKQG
;
A
#
# COMPACT_ATOMS: atom_id res chain seq x y z
N MET A 1 19.68 80.73 -18.08
CA MET A 1 18.98 80.02 -16.98
C MET A 1 17.64 79.54 -17.52
N ASN A 2 17.55 78.30 -18.01
CA ASN A 2 17.11 77.09 -17.26
C ASN A 2 15.67 77.24 -16.72
N LYS A 3 14.66 76.41 -17.01
CA LYS A 3 14.52 75.12 -17.70
C LYS A 3 13.03 74.94 -18.09
N SER A 4 12.78 74.22 -19.18
CA SER A 4 11.46 73.76 -19.64
C SER A 4 10.81 72.78 -18.65
N LEU A 5 9.54 72.98 -18.31
CA LEU A 5 8.71 72.01 -17.57
C LEU A 5 7.92 71.15 -18.56
N LYS A 6 8.47 69.97 -18.89
CA LYS A 6 7.78 68.92 -19.64
C LYS A 6 6.90 68.10 -18.70
N LYS A 7 5.60 68.08 -19.01
CA LYS A 7 4.58 67.03 -18.86
C LYS A 7 4.78 66.01 -17.72
N LEU A 8 3.88 66.08 -16.74
CA LEU A 8 3.57 65.03 -15.77
C LEU A 8 2.86 63.85 -16.46
N LEU A 9 3.45 62.66 -16.40
CA LEU A 9 2.76 61.38 -16.56
C LEU A 9 3.05 60.53 -15.32
N PRO A 10 2.05 59.98 -14.61
CA PRO A 10 2.29 59.07 -13.50
C PRO A 10 2.78 57.72 -14.04
N HIS A 11 3.93 57.25 -13.55
CA HIS A 11 4.33 55.85 -13.65
C HIS A 11 3.33 54.99 -12.87
N HIS A 12 2.47 54.29 -13.59
CA HIS A 12 1.70 53.19 -13.02
C HIS A 12 2.69 52.06 -12.72
N LYS A 13 3.08 51.94 -11.45
CA LYS A 13 3.81 50.78 -10.95
C LYS A 13 2.91 49.57 -11.13
N HIS A 14 3.27 48.71 -12.08
CA HIS A 14 2.63 47.42 -12.25
C HIS A 14 2.99 46.59 -11.01
N ASP A 15 2.05 46.51 -10.06
CA ASP A 15 2.14 45.58 -8.94
C ASP A 15 2.24 44.18 -9.53
N ARG A 16 3.45 43.62 -9.55
CA ARG A 16 3.65 42.19 -9.79
C ARG A 16 3.14 41.51 -8.54
N LYS A 17 1.85 41.17 -8.52
CA LYS A 17 1.31 40.19 -7.58
C LYS A 17 2.13 38.92 -7.76
N GLU A 18 3.04 38.65 -6.84
CA GLU A 18 3.61 37.31 -6.71
C GLU A 18 2.44 36.33 -6.61
N PRO A 19 2.44 35.22 -7.36
CA PRO A 19 1.41 34.22 -7.21
C PRO A 19 1.46 33.77 -5.75
N LYS A 20 0.36 33.96 -5.02
CA LYS A 20 0.21 33.40 -3.68
C LYS A 20 0.28 31.88 -3.86
N ILE A 21 1.44 31.30 -3.59
CA ILE A 21 1.64 29.86 -3.53
C ILE A 21 0.72 29.39 -2.39
N GLN A 22 -0.46 28.86 -2.74
CA GLN A 22 -1.40 28.37 -1.75
C GLN A 22 -0.75 27.26 -0.91
N PRO A 23 -0.97 27.21 0.42
CA PRO A 23 -0.25 26.31 1.31
C PRO A 23 -0.79 24.87 1.23
N LEU A 24 0.14 23.92 1.10
CA LEU A 24 0.40 22.74 1.95
C LEU A 24 -0.73 21.85 2.54
N ALA A 25 -2.01 22.13 2.39
CA ALA A 25 -3.07 21.28 2.96
C ALA A 25 -3.06 19.85 2.38
N LYS A 26 -2.67 19.70 1.11
CA LYS A 26 -2.48 18.40 0.45
C LYS A 26 -1.35 17.56 1.03
N LEU A 27 -0.37 18.18 1.69
CA LEU A 27 0.83 17.49 2.19
C LEU A 27 0.57 16.73 3.50
N GLU A 28 -0.31 17.27 4.35
CA GLU A 28 -0.76 16.57 5.56
C GLU A 28 -1.66 15.37 5.20
N ASP A 29 -2.61 15.59 4.28
CA ASP A 29 -3.44 14.50 3.73
C ASP A 29 -2.60 13.41 3.05
N LEU A 30 -1.56 13.80 2.31
CA LEU A 30 -0.62 12.86 1.67
C LEU A 30 0.23 12.09 2.68
N ALA A 31 0.69 12.76 3.75
CA ALA A 31 1.45 12.12 4.82
C ALA A 31 0.58 11.11 5.58
N GLN A 32 -0.66 11.49 5.92
CA GLN A 32 -1.61 10.58 6.55
C GLN A 32 -1.96 9.40 5.63
N ALA A 33 -2.21 9.65 4.35
CA ALA A 33 -2.45 8.59 3.38
C ALA A 33 -1.25 7.64 3.25
N SER A 34 -0.03 8.18 3.23
CA SER A 34 1.19 7.37 3.21
C SER A 34 1.32 6.48 4.44
N GLN A 35 0.97 6.99 5.63
CA GLN A 35 0.98 6.21 6.86
C GLN A 35 -0.11 5.14 6.86
N ASP A 36 -1.34 5.52 6.49
CA ASP A 36 -2.47 4.60 6.38
C ASP A 36 -2.17 3.42 5.44
N MET A 37 -1.51 3.68 4.31
CA MET A 37 -1.09 2.65 3.37
C MET A 37 -0.09 1.67 4.00
N GLN A 38 0.89 2.18 4.75
CA GLN A 38 1.87 1.36 5.46
C GLN A 38 1.20 0.51 6.54
N ASP A 39 0.32 1.11 7.34
CA ASP A 39 -0.40 0.41 8.40
C ASP A 39 -1.27 -0.72 7.83
N MET A 40 -1.92 -0.50 6.68
CA MET A 40 -2.67 -1.53 5.96
C MET A 40 -1.76 -2.67 5.50
N ARG A 41 -0.61 -2.34 4.91
CA ARG A 41 0.38 -3.33 4.47
C ARG A 41 0.83 -4.21 5.62
N ASP A 42 1.25 -3.60 6.72
CA ASP A 42 1.75 -4.31 7.89
C ASP A 42 0.67 -5.20 8.53
N CYS A 43 -0.60 -4.76 8.48
CA CYS A 43 -1.75 -5.55 8.91
C CYS A 43 -1.96 -6.80 8.04
N TYR A 44 -1.96 -6.67 6.71
CA TYR A 44 -2.12 -7.81 5.80
C TYR A 44 -0.91 -8.75 5.82
N ASP A 45 0.31 -8.23 5.91
CA ASP A 45 1.52 -9.04 6.08
C ASP A 45 1.43 -9.89 7.37
N SER A 46 0.99 -9.28 8.47
CA SER A 46 0.79 -9.98 9.75
C SER A 46 -0.32 -11.04 9.65
N LEU A 47 -1.42 -10.72 8.98
CA LEU A 47 -2.53 -11.64 8.76
C LEU A 47 -2.12 -12.83 7.89
N LEU A 48 -1.38 -12.60 6.80
CA LEU A 48 -0.84 -13.63 5.93
C LEU A 48 0.15 -14.54 6.67
N SER A 49 1.03 -13.96 7.50
CA SER A 49 1.93 -14.72 8.36
C SER A 49 1.17 -15.64 9.32
N ALA A 50 0.14 -15.11 10.00
CA ALA A 50 -0.71 -15.90 10.89
C ALA A 50 -1.48 -17.00 10.14
N ALA A 51 -2.01 -16.69 8.95
CA ALA A 51 -2.70 -17.65 8.10
C ALA A 51 -1.77 -18.78 7.64
N ALA A 52 -0.51 -18.46 7.30
CA ALA A 52 0.50 -19.45 6.94
C ALA A 52 0.81 -20.38 8.12
N VAL A 53 1.02 -19.84 9.32
CA VAL A 53 1.21 -20.65 10.55
C VAL A 53 0.02 -21.57 10.78
N ALA A 54 -1.20 -21.04 10.74
CA ALA A 54 -2.42 -21.83 10.95
C ALA A 54 -2.59 -22.94 9.90
N THR A 55 -2.32 -22.62 8.63
CA THR A 55 -2.36 -23.56 7.49
C THR A 55 -1.35 -24.69 7.67
N ASN A 56 -0.12 -24.36 8.09
CA ASN A 56 0.94 -25.34 8.29
C ASN A 56 0.63 -26.24 9.50
N SER A 57 0.20 -25.68 10.62
CA SER A 57 -0.21 -26.47 11.78
C SER A 57 -1.41 -27.37 11.49
N ALA A 58 -2.39 -26.89 10.72
CA ALA A 58 -3.51 -27.72 10.27
C ALA A 58 -3.05 -28.85 9.34
N TYR A 59 -2.10 -28.59 8.46
CA TYR A 59 -1.50 -29.63 7.62
C TYR A 59 -0.79 -30.71 8.45
N GLU A 60 0.09 -30.32 9.37
CA GLU A 60 0.80 -31.27 10.25
C GLU A 60 -0.16 -32.10 11.11
N PHE A 61 -1.23 -31.48 11.60
CA PHE A 61 -2.27 -32.18 12.34
C PHE A 61 -3.05 -33.16 11.45
N SER A 62 -3.38 -32.76 10.22
CA SER A 62 -4.02 -33.65 9.22
C SER A 62 -3.15 -34.88 8.91
N GLU A 63 -1.84 -34.68 8.73
CA GLU A 63 -0.89 -35.79 8.53
C GLU A 63 -0.85 -36.73 9.74
N SER A 64 -0.83 -36.18 10.95
CA SER A 64 -0.85 -36.96 12.19
C SER A 64 -2.13 -37.79 12.35
N LEU A 65 -3.29 -37.22 12.00
CA LEU A 65 -4.57 -37.92 11.98
C LEU A 65 -4.54 -39.07 10.97
N ARG A 66 -3.99 -38.84 9.77
CA ARG A 66 -3.85 -39.88 8.74
C ARG A 66 -2.99 -41.04 9.24
N GLU A 67 -1.81 -40.73 9.79
CA GLU A 67 -0.88 -41.74 10.29
C GLU A 67 -1.51 -42.57 11.41
N MET A 68 -2.17 -41.92 12.37
CA MET A 68 -2.88 -42.62 13.44
C MET A 68 -4.02 -43.49 12.91
N GLY A 69 -4.78 -42.98 11.93
CA GLY A 69 -5.83 -43.74 11.25
C GLY A 69 -5.29 -45.01 10.58
N VAL A 70 -4.16 -44.90 9.89
CA VAL A 70 -3.46 -46.04 9.28
C VAL A 70 -3.00 -47.03 10.36
N CYS A 71 -2.36 -46.57 11.42
CA CYS A 71 -1.90 -47.45 12.51
C CYS A 71 -3.05 -48.22 13.16
N LEU A 72 -4.18 -47.56 13.44
CA LEU A 72 -5.36 -48.20 14.03
C LEU A 72 -5.98 -49.26 13.12
N LEU A 73 -5.97 -49.04 11.80
CA LEU A 73 -6.44 -50.04 10.84
C LEU A 73 -5.46 -51.20 10.64
N GLN A 74 -4.16 -50.95 10.75
CA GLN A 74 -3.12 -51.98 10.61
C GLN A 74 -3.01 -52.89 11.83
N LYS A 75 -3.40 -52.41 13.02
CA LYS A 75 -3.25 -53.13 14.29
C LYS A 75 -4.31 -54.21 14.53
N ILE A 76 -5.11 -54.55 13.51
CA ILE A 76 -6.09 -55.63 13.57
C ILE A 76 -5.31 -56.95 13.46
N GLU A 77 -4.93 -57.56 14.60
CA GLU A 77 -4.25 -58.86 14.63
C GLU A 77 -5.26 -60.03 14.56
N PRO A 78 -4.88 -61.18 13.96
CA PRO A 78 -5.75 -62.36 13.88
C PRO A 78 -6.00 -63.07 15.23
N ASN A 79 -5.32 -62.66 16.31
CA ASN A 79 -5.51 -63.17 17.67
C ASN A 79 -6.20 -62.16 18.61
N ASP A 80 -6.57 -60.97 18.13
CA ASP A 80 -7.31 -60.00 18.92
C ASP A 80 -8.77 -60.43 19.13
N ASP A 81 -9.32 -60.09 20.29
CA ASP A 81 -10.75 -60.17 20.58
C ASP A 81 -11.53 -59.44 19.46
N GLU A 82 -12.53 -60.10 18.87
CA GLU A 82 -13.26 -59.61 17.69
C GLU A 82 -13.82 -58.19 17.92
N GLU A 83 -14.21 -57.89 19.15
CA GLU A 83 -14.69 -56.58 19.57
C GLU A 83 -13.59 -55.52 19.61
N THR A 84 -12.38 -55.87 20.03
CA THR A 84 -11.21 -54.95 20.03
C THR A 84 -10.85 -54.54 18.60
N GLY A 85 -10.85 -55.48 17.66
CA GLY A 85 -10.63 -55.20 16.24
C GLY A 85 -11.71 -54.28 15.64
N LYS A 86 -12.99 -54.49 15.98
CA LYS A 86 -14.10 -53.61 15.56
C LYS A 86 -13.93 -52.18 16.09
N VAL A 87 -13.56 -52.02 17.35
CA VAL A 87 -13.33 -50.70 17.97
C VAL A 87 -12.16 -49.98 17.29
N MET A 88 -11.02 -50.65 17.08
CA MET A 88 -9.87 -50.05 16.39
C MET A 88 -10.23 -49.62 14.96
N MET A 89 -10.99 -50.43 14.23
CA MET A 89 -11.49 -50.06 12.90
C MET A 89 -12.38 -48.81 12.95
N MET A 90 -13.30 -48.72 13.91
CA MET A 90 -14.15 -47.54 14.08
C MET A 90 -13.32 -46.28 14.41
N MET A 91 -12.36 -46.40 15.32
CA MET A 91 -11.44 -45.29 15.66
C MET A 91 -10.63 -44.85 14.44
N GLY A 92 -10.09 -45.78 13.66
CA GLY A 92 -9.35 -45.48 12.43
C GLY A 92 -10.20 -44.69 11.43
N LYS A 93 -11.45 -45.11 11.19
CA LYS A 93 -12.40 -44.37 10.33
C LYS A 93 -12.66 -42.95 10.84
N VAL A 94 -12.84 -42.77 12.15
CA VAL A 94 -13.02 -41.45 12.77
C VAL A 94 -11.80 -40.56 12.51
N GLN A 95 -10.57 -41.08 12.59
CA GLN A 95 -9.37 -40.30 12.27
C GLN A 95 -9.40 -39.75 10.83
N PHE A 96 -9.82 -40.56 9.85
CA PHE A 96 -9.93 -40.11 8.46
C PHE A 96 -11.05 -39.07 8.25
N GLU A 97 -12.16 -39.17 8.97
CA GLU A 97 -13.20 -38.14 8.90
C GLU A 97 -12.75 -36.81 9.53
N LEU A 98 -12.01 -36.87 10.65
CA LEU A 98 -11.38 -35.67 11.24
C LEU A 98 -10.34 -35.07 10.29
N GLN A 99 -9.54 -35.90 9.61
CA GLN A 99 -8.58 -35.46 8.62
C GLN A 99 -9.25 -34.62 7.53
N LYS A 100 -10.35 -35.11 6.94
CA LYS A 100 -11.11 -34.38 5.90
C LYS A 100 -11.64 -33.03 6.40
N LEU A 101 -12.07 -32.96 7.66
CA LEU A 101 -12.54 -31.71 8.27
C LEU A 101 -11.39 -30.70 8.39
N VAL A 102 -10.22 -31.15 8.86
CA VAL A 102 -9.02 -30.30 8.99
C VAL A 102 -8.50 -29.85 7.62
N ASP A 103 -8.51 -30.73 6.62
CA ASP A 103 -8.15 -30.37 5.24
C ASP A 103 -9.13 -29.33 4.66
N SER A 104 -10.42 -29.47 4.94
CA SER A 104 -11.44 -28.49 4.54
C SER A 104 -11.22 -27.15 5.23
N TYR A 105 -10.94 -27.16 6.53
CA TYR A 105 -10.58 -25.95 7.29
C TYR A 105 -9.35 -25.25 6.69
N ARG A 106 -8.31 -26.00 6.32
CA ARG A 106 -7.12 -25.46 5.64
C ARG A 106 -7.49 -24.79 4.31
N ALA A 107 -8.29 -25.45 3.49
CA ALA A 107 -8.78 -24.88 2.24
C ALA A 107 -9.58 -23.58 2.47
N HIS A 108 -10.39 -23.52 3.53
CA HIS A 108 -11.12 -22.31 3.90
C HIS A 108 -10.20 -21.16 4.31
N ILE A 109 -9.13 -21.40 5.09
CA ILE A 109 -8.14 -20.36 5.39
C ILE A 109 -7.59 -19.78 4.10
N CYS A 110 -7.17 -20.62 3.15
CA CYS A 110 -6.61 -20.15 1.89
C CYS A 110 -7.62 -19.31 1.10
N GLN A 111 -8.86 -19.79 0.96
CA GLN A 111 -9.89 -19.14 0.14
C GLN A 111 -10.44 -17.84 0.75
N THR A 112 -10.48 -17.75 2.07
CA THR A 112 -11.16 -16.63 2.77
C THR A 112 -10.19 -15.63 3.39
N ILE A 113 -8.93 -16.02 3.60
CA ILE A 113 -7.91 -15.15 4.21
C ILE A 113 -6.76 -14.94 3.24
N THR A 114 -6.08 -16.00 2.81
CA THR A 114 -4.84 -15.87 2.01
C THR A 114 -5.10 -15.19 0.67
N VAL A 115 -5.98 -15.75 -0.16
CA VAL A 115 -6.23 -15.24 -1.52
C VAL A 115 -6.75 -13.80 -1.52
N PRO A 116 -7.74 -13.41 -0.69
CA PRO A 116 -8.18 -12.02 -0.62
C PRO A 116 -7.09 -11.07 -0.12
N SER A 117 -6.31 -11.47 0.89
CA SER A 117 -5.24 -10.62 1.45
C SER A 117 -4.10 -10.42 0.46
N GLU A 118 -3.71 -11.44 -0.29
CA GLU A 118 -2.73 -11.32 -1.38
C GLU A 118 -3.22 -10.36 -2.48
N SER A 119 -4.51 -10.42 -2.84
CA SER A 119 -5.11 -9.48 -3.78
C SER A 119 -5.00 -8.04 -3.27
N LEU A 120 -5.29 -7.81 -1.99
CA LEU A 120 -5.21 -6.48 -1.37
C LEU A 120 -3.77 -5.98 -1.27
N ILE A 121 -2.80 -6.84 -0.97
CA ILE A 121 -1.36 -6.52 -1.01
C ILE A 121 -0.96 -6.04 -2.41
N ASN A 122 -1.45 -6.67 -3.48
CA ASN A 122 -1.15 -6.22 -4.84
C ASN A 122 -1.74 -4.82 -5.15
N GLU A 123 -2.92 -4.51 -4.62
CA GLU A 123 -3.47 -3.15 -4.71
C GLU A 123 -2.63 -2.13 -3.92
N ILE A 124 -2.14 -2.52 -2.75
CA ILE A 124 -1.22 -1.70 -1.94
C ILE A 124 0.10 -1.45 -2.67
N HIS A 125 0.69 -2.46 -3.33
CA HIS A 125 1.89 -2.26 -4.16
C HIS A 125 1.65 -1.24 -5.29
N THR A 126 0.45 -1.25 -5.89
CA THR A 126 0.08 -0.25 -6.90
C THR A 126 0.03 1.16 -6.28
N LEU A 127 -0.48 1.29 -5.06
CA LEU A 127 -0.48 2.56 -4.32
C LEU A 127 0.93 3.02 -3.92
N GLU A 128 1.84 2.11 -3.59
CA GLU A 128 3.24 2.43 -3.30
C GLU A 128 3.94 3.03 -4.52
N GLU A 129 3.70 2.48 -5.71
CA GLU A 129 4.19 3.03 -6.97
C GLU A 129 3.62 4.43 -7.25
N MET A 130 2.31 4.62 -7.05
CA MET A 130 1.68 5.95 -7.19
C MET A 130 2.26 6.97 -6.20
N LYS A 131 2.52 6.55 -4.95
CA LYS A 131 3.18 7.40 -3.96
C LYS A 131 4.60 7.76 -4.41
N HIS A 132 5.34 6.80 -4.96
CA HIS A 132 6.68 7.05 -5.47
C HIS A 132 6.66 8.14 -6.57
N GLN A 133 5.71 8.04 -7.51
CA GLN A 133 5.50 9.05 -8.55
C GLN A 133 5.10 10.42 -7.96
N CYS A 134 4.27 10.45 -6.91
CA CYS A 134 3.97 11.70 -6.18
C CYS A 134 5.25 12.34 -5.62
N ASP A 135 6.12 11.55 -4.99
CA ASP A 135 7.35 12.03 -4.37
C ASP A 135 8.35 12.55 -5.41
N GLU A 136 8.50 11.87 -6.55
CA GLU A 136 9.34 12.34 -7.67
C GLU A 136 8.84 13.68 -8.23
N LYS A 137 7.53 13.82 -8.46
CA LYS A 137 6.92 15.08 -8.93
C LYS A 137 7.08 16.19 -7.90
N ARG A 138 6.98 15.87 -6.61
CA ARG A 138 7.20 16.82 -5.51
C ARG A 138 8.64 17.34 -5.51
N GLU A 139 9.61 16.43 -5.60
CA GLU A 139 11.03 16.77 -5.64
C GLU A 139 11.36 17.65 -6.85
N PHE A 140 10.83 17.30 -8.03
CA PHE A 140 11.00 18.08 -9.24
C PHE A 140 10.43 19.49 -9.12
N TYR A 141 9.21 19.64 -8.60
CA TYR A 141 8.60 20.94 -8.32
C TYR A 141 9.44 21.76 -7.33
N GLU A 142 9.90 21.15 -6.25
CA GLU A 142 10.73 21.80 -5.23
C GLU A 142 12.09 22.26 -5.79
N TYR A 143 12.71 21.45 -6.65
CA TYR A 143 13.90 21.80 -7.40
C TYR A 143 13.67 23.01 -8.32
N MET A 144 12.60 23.01 -9.12
CA MET A 144 12.27 24.16 -9.96
C MET A 144 11.97 25.41 -9.15
N ARG A 145 11.30 25.26 -8.00
CA ARG A 145 10.94 26.36 -7.11
C ARG A 145 12.18 27.01 -6.48
N THR A 146 13.15 26.21 -6.05
CA THR A 146 14.42 26.73 -5.48
C THR A 146 15.21 27.49 -6.54
N ARG A 147 15.41 26.91 -7.74
CA ARG A 147 16.05 27.58 -8.89
C ARG A 147 15.33 28.87 -9.31
N TYR A 148 14.00 28.88 -9.29
CA TYR A 148 13.20 30.07 -9.60
C TYR A 148 13.35 31.18 -8.54
N ARG A 149 13.51 30.85 -7.26
CA ARG A 149 13.70 31.83 -6.16
C ARG A 149 15.12 32.42 -6.13
N GLU A 150 16.14 31.64 -6.47
CA GLU A 150 17.54 32.10 -6.54
C GLU A 150 17.72 33.25 -7.55
N LYS A 151 16.88 33.30 -8.59
CA LYS A 151 16.72 34.41 -9.55
C LYS A 151 16.55 35.80 -8.91
N GLY A 152 15.97 35.87 -7.70
CA GLY A 152 15.74 37.13 -6.98
C GLY A 152 16.97 37.69 -6.26
N ARG A 153 18.04 36.88 -6.11
CA ARG A 153 19.21 37.20 -5.28
C ARG A 153 20.52 37.42 -6.05
N SER A 154 20.69 36.86 -7.25
CA SER A 154 21.95 36.91 -8.00
C SER A 154 21.82 37.64 -9.35
N LYS A 155 22.76 38.58 -9.61
CA LYS A 155 22.77 39.49 -10.77
C LYS A 155 23.52 38.97 -12.00
N SER A 156 23.93 37.71 -12.09
CA SER A 156 24.70 37.21 -13.24
C SER A 156 24.34 35.77 -13.63
N GLY A 157 24.51 35.44 -14.92
CA GLY A 157 24.58 34.06 -15.40
C GLY A 157 23.46 33.63 -16.36
N LYS A 158 23.85 33.19 -17.56
CA LYS A 158 23.04 32.43 -18.53
C LYS A 158 22.89 30.96 -18.08
N GLU A 159 22.31 30.72 -16.91
CA GLU A 159 21.88 29.37 -16.53
C GLU A 159 20.46 29.15 -17.08
N GLU A 160 20.16 27.94 -17.56
CA GLU A 160 18.88 27.57 -18.17
C GLU A 160 17.74 27.80 -17.16
N ARG A 161 16.75 28.64 -17.52
CA ARG A 161 15.82 29.24 -16.56
C ARG A 161 14.44 28.64 -16.68
N PHE A 162 13.88 28.19 -15.55
CA PHE A 162 12.48 27.82 -15.48
C PHE A 162 11.56 29.07 -15.57
N THR A 163 10.54 28.98 -16.40
CA THR A 163 9.50 30.01 -16.52
C THR A 163 8.46 29.84 -15.42
N SER A 164 7.67 30.89 -15.18
CA SER A 164 6.54 30.81 -14.23
C SER A 164 5.50 29.77 -14.67
N GLU A 165 5.32 29.61 -15.99
CA GLU A 165 4.40 28.62 -16.56
C GLU A 165 4.90 27.19 -16.32
N GLN A 166 6.20 26.94 -16.52
CA GLN A 166 6.81 25.64 -16.21
C GLN A 166 6.71 25.29 -14.73
N LEU A 167 6.94 26.25 -13.83
CA LEU A 167 6.80 26.03 -12.38
C LEU A 167 5.34 25.74 -11.99
N GLN A 168 4.38 26.39 -12.63
CA GLN A 168 2.96 26.13 -12.39
C GLN A 168 2.56 24.75 -12.91
N SER A 169 3.00 24.36 -14.11
CA SER A 169 2.77 23.01 -14.67
C SER A 169 3.29 21.92 -13.75
N ALA A 170 4.54 22.04 -13.27
CA ALA A 170 5.13 21.08 -12.35
C ALA A 170 4.37 20.99 -11.01
N LYS A 171 3.81 22.11 -10.54
CA LYS A 171 2.95 22.12 -9.37
C LYS A 171 1.64 21.37 -9.63
N ASP A 172 0.98 21.67 -10.74
CA ASP A 172 -0.32 21.10 -11.10
C ASP A 172 -0.21 19.59 -11.29
N GLU A 173 0.87 19.09 -11.92
CA GLU A 173 1.17 17.66 -12.04
C GLU A 173 1.35 16.97 -10.68
N PHE A 174 2.13 17.55 -9.77
CA PHE A 174 2.26 17.03 -8.40
C PHE A 174 0.91 17.01 -7.67
N ASP A 175 0.16 18.10 -7.80
CA ASP A 175 -1.13 18.28 -7.15
C ASP A 175 -2.19 17.30 -7.66
N GLU A 176 -2.13 16.90 -8.92
CA GLU A 176 -2.99 15.88 -9.54
C GLU A 176 -2.64 14.48 -9.02
N GLU A 177 -1.36 14.10 -9.08
CA GLU A 177 -0.89 12.78 -8.64
C GLU A 177 -1.18 12.55 -7.14
N ALA A 178 -0.90 13.56 -6.31
CA ALA A 178 -1.19 13.51 -4.87
C ALA A 178 -2.70 13.33 -4.60
N THR A 179 -3.55 13.98 -5.40
CA THR A 179 -5.01 13.85 -5.25
C THR A 179 -5.48 12.45 -5.65
N LEU A 180 -4.93 11.91 -6.74
CA LEU A 180 -5.25 10.57 -7.24
C LEU A 180 -4.84 9.49 -6.22
N PHE A 181 -3.63 9.56 -5.68
CA PHE A 181 -3.14 8.66 -4.65
C PHE A 181 -4.05 8.68 -3.40
N VAL A 182 -4.32 9.87 -2.84
CA VAL A 182 -5.17 10.02 -1.65
C VAL A 182 -6.58 9.46 -1.91
N PHE A 183 -7.15 9.73 -3.09
CA PHE A 183 -8.47 9.21 -3.46
C PHE A 183 -8.49 7.69 -3.60
N ARG A 184 -7.48 7.12 -4.26
CA ARG A 184 -7.39 5.66 -4.47
C ARG A 184 -7.23 4.92 -3.14
N LEU A 185 -6.37 5.41 -2.25
CA LEU A 185 -6.23 4.82 -0.92
C LEU A 185 -7.52 4.91 -0.10
N LYS A 186 -8.21 6.06 -0.11
CA LYS A 186 -9.50 6.21 0.57
C LYS A 186 -10.54 5.22 0.03
N SER A 187 -10.54 5.00 -1.29
CA SER A 187 -11.44 4.03 -1.93
C SER A 187 -11.11 2.60 -1.53
N LEU A 188 -9.82 2.24 -1.47
CA LEU A 188 -9.37 0.92 -1.03
C LEU A 188 -9.75 0.64 0.43
N LYS A 189 -9.68 1.65 1.31
CA LYS A 189 -10.09 1.51 2.72
C LYS A 189 -11.60 1.32 2.93
N GLN A 190 -12.42 1.69 1.95
CA GLN A 190 -13.88 1.62 2.03
C GLN A 190 -14.48 0.36 1.40
N GLY A 191 -13.71 -0.34 0.55
CA GLY A 191 -14.10 -1.60 -0.08
C GLY A 191 -13.77 -2.80 0.78
#